data_AF-A0A1S3U8I5-F1
#
_entry.id   AF-A0A1S3U8I5-F1
#
_cell.length_a   1.000
_cell.length_b   1.000
_cell.length_c   1.000
_cell.angle_alpha   90.00
_cell.angle_beta   90.00
_cell.angle_gamma   90.00
#
_symmetry.space_group_name_H-M   'P 1'
#
loop_
_entity.id
_entity.type
_entity.pdbx_description
1 polymer ?
#
loop_
_entity_poly.entity_id
_entity_poly.type
_entity_poly.pdbx_seq_one_letter_code
_entity_poly.pdbx_strand_id
1 'polypeptide(L)'
;MGRMMQWNKTNNSNNMFKVSILLTFNLALLLFSLPATVHGATLELVHRNHDRFTGGKMDRVEAFKGFVQRDNHRRLQINQRLGYDDDYDTRRRAAETDSDSDSPEAEMPMLTGRDLGIGEYFVEVKVGTPGQKLWLAADTGSEFTWFNCYSREKTDIPHQSRKKKRLRRARSHHHHRGSKNHTRTKKKSRNKNKNDPCIGVYCPDKSRTFHAVTCASRKCKVDLSDLFSLTYCPKPTDPCLYDIGYADGSSAKGFFGTDTIILGTSNGKQEKVNNLTVGCTKEMMDGINFNEETGGILGLGYLKDSFIDKASSKFGSLFSYCLVDHLSHRDVASVLTFGGHHKAKLLAEMQKTELILFPPFYGVTVVGISLGNQMLNITPEVWDFNAQGGTIVDSGTTLTALLTPAYDPIFAGLTKPLSSMKKIAAEEFGALEFCFESDGFDDKIVPRLAFHFAGGAKFEPPVESYIIDVAPQVKCLGIVPIMGAAGVNVIGNIMQQDHLWEFDFGKHTVSFAPSACS
;
A
#
# COMPACT_ATOMS: atom_id res chain seq x y z
N MET A 1 -18.39 -4.09 65.87
CA MET A 1 -16.96 -3.98 66.24
C MET A 1 -16.29 -3.12 65.18
N GLY A 2 -15.66 -1.97 65.40
CA GLY A 2 -15.47 -1.07 66.54
C GLY A 2 -14.86 0.25 65.99
N ARG A 3 -15.49 1.38 66.37
CA ARG A 3 -15.09 2.80 66.46
C ARG A 3 -13.93 3.42 65.64
N MET A 4 -14.26 4.49 64.92
CA MET A 4 -13.82 5.91 65.11
C MET A 4 -12.46 6.18 65.79
N MET A 5 -11.60 7.01 65.19
CA MET A 5 -11.47 8.45 65.53
C MET A 5 -10.37 9.18 64.74
N GLN A 6 -10.53 10.50 64.71
CA GLN A 6 -9.79 11.57 64.03
C GLN A 6 -8.34 11.73 64.48
N TRP A 7 -7.53 12.40 63.64
CA TRP A 7 -6.32 13.10 64.08
C TRP A 7 -6.46 14.60 63.88
N ASN A 8 -6.16 15.33 64.96
CA ASN A 8 -6.24 16.78 65.09
C ASN A 8 -4.84 17.38 65.00
N LYS A 9 -4.78 18.63 64.54
CA LYS A 9 -3.59 19.49 64.38
C LYS A 9 -2.91 19.83 65.71
N THR A 10 -1.62 20.23 65.61
CA THR A 10 -0.90 21.38 66.25
C THR A 10 0.55 20.98 66.63
N ASN A 11 1.59 21.83 66.60
CA ASN A 11 1.89 23.11 65.96
C ASN A 11 3.42 23.37 66.12
N ASN A 12 3.98 24.15 65.19
CA ASN A 12 5.05 25.14 65.35
C ASN A 12 6.51 24.76 65.69
N SER A 13 7.41 25.08 64.76
CA SER A 13 8.66 25.80 65.04
C SER A 13 9.26 26.42 63.75
N ASN A 14 9.37 27.74 63.78
CA ASN A 14 10.33 28.60 63.06
C ASN A 14 10.05 29.03 61.61
N ASN A 15 9.18 30.05 61.53
CA ASN A 15 9.25 31.18 60.60
C ASN A 15 10.65 31.82 60.59
N MET A 16 11.43 31.63 59.52
CA MET A 16 12.53 32.54 59.14
C MET A 16 13.12 32.21 57.75
N PHE A 17 12.34 31.77 56.76
CA PHE A 17 12.88 31.56 55.39
C PHE A 17 11.86 31.67 54.23
N LYS A 18 10.75 32.41 54.42
CA LYS A 18 9.72 32.58 53.37
C LYS A 18 9.37 34.03 53.04
N VAL A 19 10.36 34.92 53.04
CA VAL A 19 10.19 36.32 52.60
C VAL A 19 11.10 36.69 51.39
N SER A 20 11.88 35.77 50.83
CA SER A 20 12.76 36.04 49.67
C SER A 20 12.35 35.42 48.32
N ILE A 21 11.17 34.80 48.19
CA ILE A 21 10.75 34.17 46.90
C ILE A 21 9.50 34.83 46.28
N LEU A 22 8.78 35.67 47.01
CA LEU A 22 7.57 36.34 46.49
C LEU A 22 7.82 37.73 45.88
N LEU A 23 9.07 38.22 45.93
CA LEU A 23 9.46 39.52 45.34
C LEU A 23 10.26 39.41 44.03
N THR A 24 10.65 38.21 43.60
CA THR A 24 11.23 37.97 42.26
C THR A 24 10.20 37.50 41.23
N PHE A 25 9.00 37.10 41.66
CA PHE A 25 7.93 36.67 40.75
C PHE A 25 7.02 37.80 40.23
N ASN A 26 7.10 39.01 40.80
CA ASN A 26 6.27 40.16 40.38
C ASN A 26 7.03 41.23 39.57
N LEU A 27 8.32 41.04 39.27
CA LEU A 27 9.10 41.97 38.43
C LEU A 27 9.55 41.36 37.08
N ALA A 28 9.29 40.08 36.83
CA ALA A 28 9.54 39.45 35.53
C ALA A 28 8.31 39.45 34.60
N LEU A 29 7.13 39.82 35.12
CA LEU A 29 5.86 39.84 34.38
C LEU A 29 5.53 41.21 33.75
N LEU A 30 6.42 42.19 33.85
CA LEU A 30 6.22 43.55 33.32
C LEU A 30 7.26 44.00 32.27
N LEU A 31 8.08 43.10 31.74
CA LEU A 31 9.10 43.43 30.72
C LEU A 31 9.06 42.59 29.43
N PHE A 32 7.96 41.87 29.16
CA PHE A 32 7.72 41.26 27.84
C PHE A 32 6.29 41.53 27.36
N SER A 33 5.94 42.80 27.21
CA SER A 33 4.87 43.23 26.32
C SER A 33 5.47 43.60 24.96
N LEU A 34 5.96 42.59 24.24
CA LEU A 34 6.11 42.71 22.78
C LEU A 34 4.73 42.47 22.16
N PRO A 35 4.31 43.24 21.15
CA PRO A 35 3.07 42.92 20.44
C PRO A 35 3.22 41.52 19.86
N ALA A 36 2.36 40.59 20.31
CA ALA A 36 2.21 39.31 19.64
C ALA A 36 1.74 39.61 18.22
N THR A 37 2.68 39.55 17.27
CA THR A 37 2.34 39.47 15.86
C THR A 37 1.64 38.13 15.68
N VAL A 38 0.31 38.17 15.72
CA VAL A 38 -0.53 37.10 15.22
C VAL A 38 -0.21 37.00 13.73
N HIS A 39 0.77 36.16 13.41
CA HIS A 39 0.93 35.66 12.06
C HIS A 39 -0.29 34.79 11.84
N GLY A 40 -1.31 35.36 11.20
CA GLY A 40 -2.40 34.56 10.68
C GLY A 40 -1.80 33.49 9.80
N ALA A 41 -1.83 32.23 10.25
CA ALA A 41 -1.52 31.10 9.40
C ALA A 41 -2.64 31.04 8.37
N THR A 42 -2.40 31.59 7.20
CA THR A 42 -3.29 31.44 6.04
C THR A 42 -3.10 30.03 5.51
N LEU A 43 -4.08 29.17 5.76
CA LEU A 43 -4.16 27.88 5.10
C LEU A 43 -4.59 28.13 3.63
N GLU A 44 -3.63 28.09 2.72
CA GLU A 44 -3.91 28.17 1.28
C GLU A 44 -4.49 26.82 0.83
N LEU A 45 -5.81 26.75 0.66
CA LEU A 45 -6.49 25.60 0.05
C LEU A 45 -6.25 25.62 -1.47
N VAL A 46 -5.12 25.05 -1.88
CA VAL A 46 -4.76 24.93 -3.29
C VAL A 46 -5.39 23.65 -3.86
N HIS A 47 -6.25 23.81 -4.86
CA HIS A 47 -6.91 22.70 -5.55
C HIS A 47 -5.88 21.82 -6.29
N ARG A 48 -6.01 20.48 -6.29
CA ARG A 48 -5.05 19.53 -6.92
C ARG A 48 -4.73 19.78 -8.41
N ASN A 49 -5.60 20.54 -9.09
CA ASN A 49 -5.42 20.93 -10.50
C ASN A 49 -4.69 22.28 -10.67
N HIS A 50 -4.22 22.88 -9.58
CA HIS A 50 -3.41 24.09 -9.64
C HIS A 50 -2.07 23.77 -10.29
N ASP A 51 -1.54 24.70 -11.09
CA ASP A 51 -0.31 24.51 -11.89
C ASP A 51 0.91 24.08 -11.05
N ARG A 52 0.88 24.35 -9.74
CA ARG A 52 1.86 23.90 -8.73
C ARG A 52 1.91 22.36 -8.58
N PHE A 53 0.82 21.66 -8.87
CA PHE A 53 0.69 20.19 -8.77
C PHE A 53 0.51 19.49 -10.12
N THR A 54 0.03 20.21 -11.15
CA THR A 54 -0.16 19.65 -12.50
C THR A 54 1.02 19.89 -13.44
N GLY A 55 2.01 20.70 -13.04
CA GLY A 55 3.20 21.00 -13.84
C GLY A 55 4.53 21.06 -13.08
N GLY A 56 4.55 20.79 -11.77
CA GLY A 56 5.78 20.80 -10.95
C GLY A 56 6.26 19.38 -10.65
N LYS A 57 7.57 19.14 -10.75
CA LYS A 57 8.21 17.93 -10.19
C LYS A 57 7.79 17.85 -8.72
N MET A 58 6.98 16.86 -8.36
CA MET A 58 6.81 16.52 -6.95
C MET A 58 8.19 16.33 -6.33
N ASP A 59 8.42 16.95 -5.18
CA ASP A 59 9.73 16.88 -4.53
C ASP A 59 10.02 15.41 -4.21
N ARG A 60 11.06 14.86 -4.85
CA ARG A 60 11.46 13.46 -4.69
C ARG A 60 11.72 13.15 -3.22
N VAL A 61 12.20 14.14 -2.47
CA VAL A 61 12.48 14.04 -1.04
C VAL A 61 11.20 13.78 -0.25
N GLU A 62 10.17 14.60 -0.45
CA GLU A 62 8.92 14.49 0.31
C GLU A 62 8.17 13.20 -0.01
N ALA A 63 8.16 12.81 -1.30
CA ALA A 63 7.63 11.52 -1.71
C ALA A 63 8.35 10.37 -0.97
N PHE A 64 9.68 10.40 -1.01
CA PHE A 64 10.51 9.35 -0.41
C PHE A 64 10.31 9.25 1.12
N LYS A 65 10.27 10.38 1.85
CA LYS A 65 10.00 10.39 3.29
C LYS A 65 8.66 9.74 3.62
N GLY A 66 7.63 10.02 2.82
CA GLY A 66 6.31 9.41 2.96
C GLY A 66 6.36 7.89 2.83
N PHE A 67 7.18 7.35 1.93
CA PHE A 67 7.30 5.89 1.72
C PHE A 67 7.93 5.24 2.95
N VAL A 68 9.04 5.81 3.42
CA VAL A 68 9.83 5.29 4.54
C VAL A 68 9.03 5.25 5.83
N GLN A 69 8.25 6.31 6.13
CA GLN A 69 7.45 6.37 7.35
C GLN A 69 6.34 5.31 7.38
N ARG A 70 5.67 5.08 6.24
CA ARG A 70 4.63 4.04 6.12
C ARG A 70 5.22 2.65 6.23
N ASP A 71 6.31 2.40 5.51
CA ASP A 71 6.98 1.12 5.57
C ASP A 71 7.47 0.77 6.99
N ASN A 72 7.91 1.75 7.78
CA ASN A 72 8.35 1.52 9.16
C ASN A 72 7.24 0.90 10.02
N HIS A 73 6.04 1.49 9.98
CA HIS A 73 4.90 0.92 10.66
C HIS A 73 4.58 -0.46 10.08
N ARG A 74 4.62 -0.60 8.73
CA ARG A 74 4.35 -1.85 8.01
C ARG A 74 5.18 -3.01 8.50
N ARG A 75 6.48 -2.80 8.62
CA ARG A 75 7.38 -3.82 9.14
C ARG A 75 7.06 -4.14 10.60
N LEU A 76 6.80 -3.15 11.45
CA LEU A 76 6.48 -3.39 12.86
C LEU A 76 5.23 -4.26 13.04
N GLN A 77 4.18 -4.02 12.24
CA GLN A 77 2.97 -4.83 12.31
C GLN A 77 3.12 -6.22 11.69
N ILE A 78 3.86 -6.37 10.58
CA ILE A 78 4.20 -7.70 10.03
C ILE A 78 4.92 -8.52 11.11
N ASN A 79 5.89 -7.90 11.79
CA ASN A 79 6.60 -8.51 12.91
C ASN A 79 5.69 -8.86 14.09
N GLN A 80 4.67 -8.05 14.39
CA GLN A 80 3.71 -8.38 15.44
C GLN A 80 2.78 -9.54 15.05
N ARG A 81 2.32 -9.60 13.79
CA ARG A 81 1.45 -10.67 13.31
C ARG A 81 2.18 -12.01 13.21
N LEU A 82 3.43 -12.00 12.77
CA LEU A 82 4.20 -13.22 12.50
C LEU A 82 5.21 -13.58 13.59
N GLY A 83 5.59 -12.65 14.47
CA GLY A 83 6.66 -12.87 15.47
C GLY A 83 6.18 -13.31 16.85
N TYR A 84 4.86 -13.41 17.10
CA TYR A 84 4.30 -13.78 18.41
C TYR A 84 3.56 -15.12 18.44
N ASP A 85 3.23 -15.69 17.28
CA ASP A 85 2.52 -16.98 17.23
C ASP A 85 3.55 -18.12 17.17
N ASP A 86 3.64 -18.93 18.24
CA ASP A 86 4.53 -20.10 18.33
C ASP A 86 4.11 -21.26 17.40
N ASP A 87 2.95 -21.15 16.72
CA ASP A 87 2.40 -22.19 15.84
C ASP A 87 2.56 -21.83 14.35
N TYR A 88 3.81 -21.82 13.89
CA TYR A 88 4.16 -21.75 12.46
C TYR A 88 3.71 -22.99 11.66
N ASP A 89 3.05 -23.96 12.28
CA ASP A 89 2.59 -25.20 11.64
C ASP A 89 1.25 -25.05 10.89
N THR A 90 0.68 -23.84 10.85
CA THR A 90 -0.46 -23.48 9.98
C THR A 90 -0.09 -23.36 8.49
N ARG A 91 0.92 -24.11 8.05
CA ARG A 91 1.30 -24.32 6.64
C ARG A 91 0.09 -24.86 5.88
N ARG A 92 -0.64 -23.98 5.21
CA ARG A 92 -1.67 -24.41 4.26
C ARG A 92 -0.97 -24.69 2.94
N ARG A 93 -1.01 -25.96 2.50
CA ARG A 93 -0.83 -26.22 1.07
C ARG A 93 -1.97 -25.50 0.35
N ALA A 94 -1.62 -24.67 -0.64
CA ALA A 94 -2.61 -24.19 -1.60
C ALA A 94 -3.41 -25.36 -2.14
N ALA A 95 -4.68 -25.13 -2.47
CA ALA A 95 -5.49 -26.16 -3.10
C ALA A 95 -4.79 -26.60 -4.40
N GLU A 96 -4.58 -27.90 -4.56
CA GLU A 96 -4.09 -28.49 -5.81
C GLU A 96 -5.04 -28.02 -6.93
N THR A 97 -4.53 -27.14 -7.79
CA THR A 97 -5.23 -26.66 -8.96
C THR A 97 -4.48 -27.25 -10.14
N ASP A 98 -5.12 -28.19 -10.85
CA ASP A 98 -4.58 -28.74 -12.09
C ASP A 98 -4.38 -27.58 -13.07
N SER A 99 -3.14 -27.37 -13.50
CA SER A 99 -2.81 -26.41 -14.55
C SER A 99 -3.24 -26.98 -15.89
N ASP A 100 -4.52 -26.84 -16.22
CA ASP A 100 -5.00 -27.23 -17.54
C ASP A 100 -4.51 -26.21 -18.58
N SER A 101 -3.89 -26.69 -19.66
CA SER A 101 -3.25 -25.85 -20.69
C SER A 101 -4.22 -24.99 -21.49
N ASP A 102 -5.53 -25.20 -21.30
CA ASP A 102 -6.62 -24.44 -21.93
C ASP A 102 -7.18 -23.31 -21.05
N SER A 103 -6.61 -23.07 -19.87
CA SER A 103 -7.05 -21.97 -18.99
C SER A 103 -6.82 -20.61 -19.67
N PRO A 104 -7.77 -19.67 -19.59
CA PRO A 104 -7.55 -18.32 -20.11
C PRO A 104 -6.41 -17.64 -19.35
N GLU A 105 -5.80 -16.64 -19.97
CA GLU A 105 -4.75 -15.80 -19.36
C GLU A 105 -5.27 -14.39 -19.11
N ALA A 106 -4.83 -13.77 -18.03
CA ALA A 106 -5.13 -12.36 -17.75
C ALA A 106 -3.85 -11.54 -17.58
N GLU A 107 -3.85 -10.33 -18.11
CA GLU A 107 -2.76 -9.36 -17.94
C GLU A 107 -3.32 -7.99 -17.55
N MET A 108 -2.63 -7.31 -16.64
CA MET A 108 -2.93 -5.95 -16.20
C MET A 108 -1.66 -5.10 -16.29
N PRO A 109 -1.70 -3.96 -17.02
CA PRO A 109 -0.64 -2.97 -16.92
C PRO A 109 -0.52 -2.48 -15.48
N MET A 110 0.71 -2.45 -14.99
CA MET A 110 1.02 -2.03 -13.63
C MET A 110 1.99 -0.86 -13.67
N LEU A 111 1.62 0.23 -12.99
CA LEU A 111 2.37 1.50 -13.02
C LEU A 111 2.88 1.84 -11.62
N THR A 112 4.01 2.53 -11.55
CA THR A 112 4.50 3.09 -10.28
C THR A 112 3.57 4.18 -9.75
N GLY A 113 3.34 4.18 -8.43
CA GLY A 113 2.64 5.22 -7.69
C GLY A 113 3.45 6.51 -7.49
N ARG A 114 4.63 6.61 -8.13
CA ARG A 114 5.58 7.72 -7.98
C ARG A 114 4.93 9.07 -7.95
N ASP A 115 4.21 9.50 -9.00
CA ASP A 115 3.69 10.88 -9.02
C ASP A 115 2.47 11.09 -8.10
N LEU A 116 2.09 10.10 -7.31
CA LEU A 116 1.12 10.23 -6.21
C LEU A 116 1.81 10.36 -4.85
N GLY A 117 3.16 10.31 -4.79
CA GLY A 117 3.86 10.22 -3.51
C GLY A 117 3.65 8.85 -2.86
N ILE A 118 3.62 7.78 -3.67
CA ILE A 118 3.42 6.42 -3.19
C ILE A 118 4.49 5.49 -3.79
N GLY A 119 5.18 4.75 -2.92
CA GLY A 119 6.21 3.78 -3.30
C GLY A 119 5.67 2.42 -3.73
N GLU A 120 4.37 2.31 -4.00
CA GLU A 120 3.68 1.08 -4.39
C GLU A 120 3.39 1.06 -5.88
N TYR A 121 3.03 -0.11 -6.39
CA TYR A 121 2.63 -0.31 -7.78
C TYR A 121 1.13 -0.48 -7.88
N PHE A 122 0.52 0.09 -8.92
CA PHE A 122 -0.92 0.17 -9.06
C PHE A 122 -1.40 -0.41 -10.39
N VAL A 123 -2.63 -0.94 -10.37
CA VAL A 123 -3.32 -1.50 -11.52
C VAL A 123 -4.71 -0.89 -11.69
N GLU A 124 -5.18 -0.75 -12.94
CA GLU A 124 -6.56 -0.36 -13.22
C GLU A 124 -7.41 -1.63 -13.28
N VAL A 125 -8.36 -1.75 -12.36
CA VAL A 125 -9.31 -2.88 -12.32
C VAL A 125 -10.72 -2.39 -12.56
N LYS A 126 -11.54 -3.23 -13.20
CA LYS A 126 -12.97 -2.97 -13.33
C LYS A 126 -13.74 -3.83 -12.35
N VAL A 127 -14.50 -3.19 -11.47
CA VAL A 127 -15.30 -3.88 -10.45
C VAL A 127 -16.79 -3.69 -10.69
N GLY A 128 -17.54 -4.77 -10.61
CA GLY A 128 -18.99 -4.80 -10.71
C GLY A 128 -19.56 -4.91 -12.12
N THR A 129 -20.90 -4.89 -12.20
CA THR A 129 -21.63 -5.03 -13.46
C THR A 129 -22.72 -3.96 -13.61
N PRO A 130 -22.51 -2.92 -14.46
CA PRO A 130 -21.37 -2.69 -15.34
C PRO A 130 -20.08 -2.35 -14.58
N GLY A 131 -18.92 -2.66 -15.19
CA GLY A 131 -17.62 -2.47 -14.57
C GLY A 131 -17.28 -1.01 -14.30
N GLN A 132 -16.99 -0.70 -13.04
CA GLN A 132 -16.52 0.59 -12.53
C GLN A 132 -14.99 0.55 -12.45
N LYS A 133 -14.31 1.50 -13.09
CA LYS A 133 -12.84 1.56 -13.11
C LYS A 133 -12.32 2.10 -11.78
N LEU A 134 -11.42 1.36 -11.17
CA LEU A 134 -10.72 1.72 -9.94
C LEU A 134 -9.22 1.53 -10.13
N TRP A 135 -8.44 2.37 -9.46
CA TRP A 135 -6.99 2.32 -9.48
C TRP A 135 -6.49 1.82 -8.13
N LEU A 136 -6.00 0.57 -8.07
CA LEU A 136 -5.71 -0.10 -6.79
C LEU A 136 -4.23 -0.46 -6.66
N ALA A 137 -3.67 -0.33 -5.47
CA ALA A 137 -2.32 -0.80 -5.17
C ALA A 137 -2.28 -2.34 -5.20
N ALA A 138 -1.30 -2.93 -5.87
CA ALA A 138 -1.12 -4.38 -5.98
C ALA A 138 -0.24 -4.88 -4.82
N ASP A 139 -0.84 -5.56 -3.86
CA ASP A 139 -0.21 -5.82 -2.56
C ASP A 139 -0.23 -7.31 -2.17
N THR A 140 0.92 -7.96 -2.24
CA THR A 140 1.12 -9.36 -1.80
C THR A 140 1.00 -9.57 -0.28
N GLY A 141 1.09 -8.51 0.52
CA GLY A 141 0.89 -8.55 1.97
C GLY A 141 -0.55 -8.28 2.41
N SER A 142 -1.50 -8.13 1.48
CA SER A 142 -2.91 -7.85 1.78
C SER A 142 -3.83 -9.05 1.52
N GLU A 143 -4.60 -9.45 2.54
CA GLU A 143 -5.43 -10.66 2.57
C GLU A 143 -6.68 -10.59 1.66
N PHE A 144 -7.21 -9.40 1.45
CA PHE A 144 -8.39 -9.20 0.61
C PHE A 144 -8.33 -7.89 -0.19
N THR A 145 -9.13 -7.84 -1.24
CA THR A 145 -9.27 -6.64 -2.08
C THR A 145 -10.31 -5.71 -1.49
N TRP A 146 -9.98 -4.44 -1.34
CA TRP A 146 -10.91 -3.42 -0.90
C TRP A 146 -10.71 -2.11 -1.63
N PHE A 147 -11.75 -1.30 -1.64
CA PHE A 147 -11.73 -0.01 -2.27
C PHE A 147 -12.70 0.96 -1.63
N ASN A 148 -12.43 2.25 -1.83
CA ASN A 148 -13.30 3.31 -1.39
C ASN A 148 -14.66 3.21 -2.03
N CYS A 149 -15.65 3.42 -1.20
CA CYS A 149 -17.04 3.30 -1.59
C CYS A 149 -17.82 4.58 -1.34
N TYR A 150 -18.55 5.00 -2.36
CA TYR A 150 -19.60 5.97 -2.20
C TYR A 150 -20.94 5.23 -2.04
N SER A 151 -21.71 5.60 -1.03
CA SER A 151 -23.09 5.14 -0.85
C SER A 151 -23.88 6.34 -0.38
N ARG A 152 -25.02 6.59 -1.02
CA ARG A 152 -25.89 7.69 -0.61
C ARG A 152 -26.45 7.37 0.77
N GLU A 153 -26.11 8.19 1.75
CA GLU A 153 -26.83 8.17 3.01
C GLU A 153 -28.29 8.55 2.76
N LYS A 154 -29.23 7.93 3.50
CA LYS A 154 -30.68 8.18 3.35
C LYS A 154 -31.08 9.65 3.62
N THR A 155 -30.17 10.46 4.13
CA THR A 155 -30.32 11.89 4.44
C THR A 155 -30.18 12.81 3.22
N ASP A 156 -29.59 12.34 2.11
CA ASP A 156 -29.32 13.13 0.90
C ASP A 156 -30.50 13.19 -0.09
N ILE A 157 -31.75 13.14 0.39
CA ILE A 157 -32.90 13.47 -0.46
C ILE A 157 -33.02 15.00 -0.47
N PRO A 158 -32.79 15.69 -1.60
CA PRO A 158 -33.07 17.11 -1.67
C PRO A 158 -34.58 17.27 -1.50
N HIS A 159 -35.00 17.96 -0.44
CA HIS A 159 -36.38 18.37 -0.26
C HIS A 159 -36.88 18.98 -1.58
N GLN A 160 -37.88 18.34 -2.19
CA GLN A 160 -38.53 18.82 -3.40
C GLN A 160 -38.98 20.27 -3.19
N SER A 161 -38.26 21.21 -3.78
CA SER A 161 -38.67 22.59 -3.81
C SER A 161 -39.96 22.69 -4.63
N ARG A 162 -40.98 23.24 -3.96
CA ARG A 162 -42.34 23.47 -4.46
C ARG A 162 -42.35 23.96 -5.92
N LYS A 163 -43.10 23.25 -6.78
CA LYS A 163 -43.47 23.69 -8.14
C LYS A 163 -43.99 25.13 -8.12
N LYS A 164 -43.17 26.10 -8.56
CA LYS A 164 -43.67 27.42 -8.95
C LYS A 164 -44.33 27.31 -10.33
N LYS A 165 -45.65 27.43 -10.35
CA LYS A 165 -46.48 27.62 -11.56
C LYS A 165 -45.88 28.75 -12.41
N ARG A 166 -45.44 28.42 -13.62
CA ARG A 166 -44.99 29.40 -14.61
C ARG A 166 -46.23 29.94 -15.33
N LEU A 167 -46.63 31.18 -15.00
CA LEU A 167 -47.68 31.92 -15.69
C LEU A 167 -47.30 32.11 -17.17
N ARG A 168 -48.17 31.66 -18.06
CA ARG A 168 -48.15 31.97 -19.49
C ARG A 168 -48.39 33.47 -19.70
N ARG A 169 -47.46 34.17 -20.34
CA ARG A 169 -47.73 35.43 -21.02
C ARG A 169 -47.58 35.22 -22.52
N ALA A 170 -48.69 35.38 -23.22
CA ALA A 170 -48.80 35.43 -24.67
C ALA A 170 -48.42 36.83 -25.19
N ARG A 171 -47.83 36.86 -26.39
CA ARG A 171 -47.71 37.94 -27.41
C ARG A 171 -46.49 37.59 -28.27
N SER A 172 -46.43 37.76 -29.58
CA SER A 172 -47.34 38.13 -30.66
C SER A 172 -46.59 37.75 -31.95
N HIS A 173 -47.29 37.32 -32.98
CA HIS A 173 -46.72 37.02 -34.30
C HIS A 173 -46.14 38.27 -34.96
N HIS A 174 -44.97 38.14 -35.60
CA HIS A 174 -44.65 38.86 -36.84
C HIS A 174 -43.79 37.97 -37.75
N HIS A 175 -44.26 37.83 -38.99
CA HIS A 175 -43.57 37.21 -40.11
C HIS A 175 -42.42 38.10 -40.60
N HIS A 176 -41.25 37.51 -40.88
CA HIS A 176 -40.50 37.87 -42.08
C HIS A 176 -39.66 36.70 -42.60
N ARG A 177 -39.67 36.59 -43.92
CA ARG A 177 -39.13 35.56 -44.80
C ARG A 177 -37.67 35.93 -45.14
N GLY A 178 -36.73 34.99 -45.07
CA GLY A 178 -35.33 35.23 -45.45
C GLY A 178 -34.52 33.93 -45.49
N SER A 179 -33.65 33.81 -46.50
CA SER A 179 -33.16 32.59 -47.14
C SER A 179 -31.92 31.95 -46.50
N LYS A 180 -31.85 30.61 -46.64
CA LYS A 180 -30.71 29.65 -46.68
C LYS A 180 -29.36 30.05 -46.08
N ASN A 181 -28.81 29.18 -45.22
CA ASN A 181 -27.51 28.52 -45.48
C ASN A 181 -27.25 27.28 -44.61
N HIS A 182 -26.70 26.25 -45.25
CA HIS A 182 -26.28 24.97 -44.70
C HIS A 182 -25.16 25.12 -43.66
N THR A 183 -25.32 24.55 -42.47
CA THR A 183 -24.20 24.08 -41.65
C THR A 183 -24.54 22.77 -40.93
N ARG A 184 -23.96 21.70 -41.49
CA ARG A 184 -23.53 20.43 -40.90
C ARG A 184 -23.71 20.33 -39.37
N THR A 185 -24.70 19.54 -38.93
CA THR A 185 -24.92 19.15 -37.53
C THR A 185 -23.71 18.35 -37.03
N LYS A 186 -22.82 19.02 -36.29
CA LYS A 186 -21.81 18.34 -35.47
C LYS A 186 -22.54 17.44 -34.46
N LYS A 187 -22.26 16.13 -34.52
CA LYS A 187 -22.53 15.15 -33.46
C LYS A 187 -22.15 15.80 -32.13
N LYS A 188 -23.13 16.07 -31.27
CA LYS A 188 -22.89 16.43 -29.87
C LYS A 188 -22.06 15.30 -29.26
N SER A 189 -20.78 15.55 -29.01
CA SER A 189 -20.03 14.70 -28.09
C SER A 189 -20.78 14.75 -26.76
N ARG A 190 -21.08 13.56 -26.22
CA ARG A 190 -21.62 13.44 -24.87
C ARG A 190 -20.59 14.06 -23.92
N ASN A 191 -20.88 15.24 -23.40
CA ASN A 191 -20.21 15.75 -22.20
C ASN A 191 -20.38 14.68 -21.12
N LYS A 192 -19.30 13.97 -20.76
CA LYS A 192 -19.28 13.15 -19.54
C LYS A 192 -19.59 14.10 -18.39
N ASN A 193 -20.64 13.83 -17.62
CA ASN A 193 -21.03 14.62 -16.46
C ASN A 193 -19.82 14.71 -15.50
N LYS A 194 -19.27 15.91 -15.29
CA LYS A 194 -18.26 16.20 -14.26
C LYS A 194 -18.78 16.03 -12.81
N ASN A 195 -19.97 15.45 -12.62
CA ASN A 195 -20.67 15.34 -11.33
C ASN A 195 -21.08 13.88 -11.02
N ASP A 196 -20.46 12.86 -11.63
CA ASP A 196 -20.71 11.48 -11.21
C ASP A 196 -19.89 11.17 -9.96
N PRO A 197 -20.50 10.95 -8.77
CA PRO A 197 -19.77 10.69 -7.52
C PRO A 197 -19.04 9.33 -7.51
N CYS A 198 -19.17 8.55 -8.58
CA CYS A 198 -18.55 7.23 -8.72
C CYS A 198 -17.31 7.24 -9.64
N ILE A 199 -16.74 8.42 -9.92
CA ILE A 199 -15.47 8.51 -10.66
C ILE A 199 -14.35 8.20 -9.67
N GLY A 200 -13.59 7.12 -9.92
CA GLY A 200 -12.48 6.70 -9.05
C GLY A 200 -12.91 6.16 -7.68
N VAL A 201 -14.20 6.10 -7.41
CA VAL A 201 -14.81 5.57 -6.17
C VAL A 201 -15.89 4.57 -6.56
N TYR A 202 -15.94 3.43 -5.87
CA TYR A 202 -16.89 2.38 -6.19
C TYR A 202 -18.28 2.70 -5.65
N CYS A 203 -19.32 2.53 -6.47
CA CYS A 203 -20.71 2.67 -6.07
C CYS A 203 -21.41 1.31 -6.09
N PRO A 204 -21.64 0.68 -4.93
CA PRO A 204 -22.24 -0.66 -4.86
C PRO A 204 -23.64 -0.75 -5.47
N ASP A 205 -24.43 0.32 -5.33
CA ASP A 205 -25.80 0.42 -5.85
C ASP A 205 -25.88 0.42 -7.39
N LYS A 206 -24.76 0.73 -8.06
CA LYS A 206 -24.66 0.69 -9.52
C LYS A 206 -24.25 -0.68 -10.06
N SER A 207 -23.78 -1.60 -9.22
CA SER A 207 -23.39 -2.95 -9.63
C SER A 207 -24.52 -3.94 -9.40
N ARG A 208 -24.97 -4.59 -10.47
CA ARG A 208 -26.01 -5.64 -10.41
C ARG A 208 -25.51 -6.96 -9.82
N THR A 209 -24.20 -7.12 -9.72
CA THR A 209 -23.53 -8.32 -9.18
C THR A 209 -23.04 -8.11 -7.75
N PHE A 210 -23.21 -6.89 -7.20
CA PHE A 210 -22.87 -6.61 -5.82
C PHE A 210 -23.91 -7.17 -4.86
N HIS A 211 -23.44 -7.90 -3.85
CA HIS A 211 -24.24 -8.35 -2.73
C HIS A 211 -23.51 -8.05 -1.43
N ALA A 212 -24.14 -7.29 -0.53
CA ALA A 212 -23.58 -7.06 0.79
C ALA A 212 -23.58 -8.38 1.59
N VAL A 213 -22.46 -8.68 2.26
CA VAL A 213 -22.41 -9.81 3.21
C VAL A 213 -23.21 -9.38 4.44
N THR A 214 -24.23 -10.14 4.81
CA THR A 214 -25.07 -9.80 5.96
C THR A 214 -24.42 -10.24 7.27
N CYS A 215 -24.65 -9.50 8.35
CA CYS A 215 -24.10 -9.79 9.66
C CYS A 215 -24.52 -11.16 10.22
N ALA A 216 -25.73 -11.62 9.88
CA ALA A 216 -26.22 -12.94 10.29
C ALA A 216 -25.56 -14.11 9.55
N SER A 217 -24.91 -13.86 8.40
CA SER A 217 -24.36 -14.90 7.55
C SER A 217 -23.23 -15.66 8.24
N ARG A 218 -23.10 -16.96 7.92
CA ARG A 218 -21.92 -17.75 8.30
C ARG A 218 -20.63 -17.08 7.81
N LYS A 219 -20.66 -16.49 6.62
CA LYS A 219 -19.53 -15.77 6.05
C LYS A 219 -19.04 -14.67 6.97
N CYS A 220 -19.92 -13.82 7.49
CA CYS A 220 -19.52 -12.78 8.44
C CYS A 220 -18.99 -13.34 9.78
N LYS A 221 -19.70 -14.34 10.34
CA LYS A 221 -19.46 -14.84 11.71
C LYS A 221 -18.28 -15.81 11.83
N VAL A 222 -17.92 -16.48 10.75
CA VAL A 222 -16.96 -17.58 10.74
C VAL A 222 -15.93 -17.38 9.66
N ASP A 223 -16.34 -17.22 8.40
CA ASP A 223 -15.36 -17.24 7.31
C ASP A 223 -14.51 -15.95 7.24
N LEU A 224 -15.04 -14.83 7.76
CA LEU A 224 -14.38 -13.52 7.80
C LEU A 224 -13.95 -13.10 9.20
N SER A 225 -14.11 -13.94 10.23
CA SER A 225 -13.69 -13.59 11.59
C SER A 225 -12.19 -13.30 11.67
N ASP A 226 -11.42 -14.08 10.92
CA ASP A 226 -9.96 -13.96 10.86
C ASP A 226 -9.51 -12.80 9.96
N LEU A 227 -10.46 -12.18 9.24
CA LEU A 227 -10.27 -11.00 8.38
C LEU A 227 -10.82 -9.71 9.00
N PHE A 228 -10.77 -9.61 10.33
CA PHE A 228 -11.17 -8.41 11.07
C PHE A 228 -12.65 -8.02 10.93
N SER A 229 -13.54 -9.01 10.74
CA SER A 229 -14.98 -8.75 10.74
C SER A 229 -15.48 -8.33 12.12
N LEU A 230 -16.23 -7.24 12.16
CA LEU A 230 -16.98 -6.84 13.35
C LEU A 230 -18.28 -7.65 13.36
N THR A 231 -18.22 -8.83 13.97
CA THR A 231 -19.33 -9.79 14.03
C THR A 231 -20.55 -9.31 14.83
N TYR A 232 -20.43 -8.17 15.52
CA TYR A 232 -21.50 -7.55 16.29
C TYR A 232 -22.14 -6.40 15.52
N CYS A 233 -23.43 -6.53 15.21
CA CYS A 233 -24.20 -5.51 14.51
C CYS A 233 -25.55 -5.26 15.18
N PRO A 234 -26.13 -4.06 15.03
CA PRO A 234 -27.45 -3.74 15.58
C PRO A 234 -28.57 -4.65 15.06
N LYS A 235 -28.53 -5.08 13.79
CA LYS A 235 -29.51 -5.99 13.20
C LYS A 235 -28.85 -7.13 12.40
N PRO A 236 -29.47 -8.33 12.38
CA PRO A 236 -29.00 -9.47 11.58
C PRO A 236 -28.82 -9.19 10.07
N THR A 237 -29.64 -8.28 9.52
CA THR A 237 -29.63 -7.90 8.11
C THR A 237 -28.65 -6.78 7.77
N ASP A 238 -28.02 -6.17 8.77
CA ASP A 238 -27.05 -5.11 8.52
C ASP A 238 -25.82 -5.67 7.80
N PRO A 239 -25.11 -4.85 7.00
CA PRO A 239 -23.85 -5.27 6.39
C PRO A 239 -22.83 -5.72 7.44
N CYS A 240 -22.07 -6.76 7.12
CA CYS A 240 -20.94 -7.22 7.92
C CYS A 240 -19.83 -6.17 7.88
N LEU A 241 -19.59 -5.49 8.99
CA LEU A 241 -18.58 -4.45 9.05
C LEU A 241 -17.19 -5.04 9.21
N TYR A 242 -16.16 -4.30 8.81
CA TYR A 242 -14.78 -4.60 9.14
C TYR A 242 -14.04 -3.36 9.61
N ASP A 243 -13.00 -3.61 10.38
CA ASP A 243 -12.04 -2.61 10.84
C ASP A 243 -10.65 -3.24 10.71
N ILE A 244 -10.00 -3.01 9.57
CA ILE A 244 -8.68 -3.57 9.30
C ILE A 244 -7.63 -2.52 9.58
N GLY A 245 -6.69 -2.86 10.47
CA GLY A 245 -5.43 -2.14 10.59
C GLY A 245 -4.45 -2.64 9.53
N TYR A 246 -3.92 -1.73 8.73
CA TYR A 246 -2.80 -2.02 7.85
C TYR A 246 -1.52 -1.93 8.61
N ALA A 247 -0.59 -2.68 8.05
CA ALA A 247 0.74 -2.76 8.55
C ALA A 247 1.31 -1.34 8.73
N ASP A 248 1.09 -0.41 7.79
CA ASP A 248 1.59 0.97 7.85
C ASP A 248 0.99 1.87 8.95
N GLY A 249 0.22 1.29 9.88
CA GLY A 249 -0.41 2.00 10.99
C GLY A 249 -1.77 2.60 10.62
N SER A 250 -2.12 2.62 9.34
CA SER A 250 -3.43 3.09 8.90
C SER A 250 -4.53 2.08 9.23
N SER A 251 -5.79 2.53 9.24
CA SER A 251 -6.92 1.61 9.31
C SER A 251 -7.99 1.96 8.27
N ALA A 252 -8.62 0.92 7.72
CA ALA A 252 -9.77 1.04 6.84
C ALA A 252 -11.00 0.45 7.52
N LYS A 253 -12.07 1.25 7.57
CA LYS A 253 -13.36 0.81 8.10
C LYS A 253 -14.40 0.82 7.01
N GLY A 254 -15.18 -0.25 6.95
CA GLY A 254 -16.14 -0.44 5.88
C GLY A 254 -17.04 -1.62 6.13
N PHE A 255 -17.58 -2.17 5.05
CA PHE A 255 -18.37 -3.39 5.09
C PHE A 255 -18.00 -4.33 3.96
N PHE A 256 -18.11 -5.63 4.24
CA PHE A 256 -17.87 -6.66 3.26
C PHE A 256 -19.03 -6.80 2.28
N GLY A 257 -18.67 -7.09 1.04
CA GLY A 257 -19.58 -7.51 -0.01
C GLY A 257 -18.95 -8.60 -0.87
N THR A 258 -19.74 -9.11 -1.79
CA THR A 258 -19.24 -9.92 -2.91
C THR A 258 -19.55 -9.20 -4.20
N ASP A 259 -18.60 -9.18 -5.14
CA ASP A 259 -18.85 -8.69 -6.49
C ASP A 259 -17.95 -9.40 -7.52
N THR A 260 -17.85 -8.83 -8.72
CA THR A 260 -17.13 -9.34 -9.87
C THR A 260 -15.99 -8.42 -10.25
N ILE A 261 -14.77 -8.95 -10.41
CA ILE A 261 -13.67 -8.23 -11.06
C ILE A 261 -13.61 -8.65 -12.52
N ILE A 262 -13.40 -7.68 -13.40
CA ILE A 262 -13.28 -7.87 -14.85
C ILE A 262 -11.85 -7.57 -15.26
N LEU A 263 -11.15 -8.58 -15.75
CA LEU A 263 -9.76 -8.53 -16.19
C LEU A 263 -9.66 -8.51 -17.72
N GLY A 264 -8.63 -7.85 -18.23
CA GLY A 264 -8.23 -7.98 -19.62
C GLY A 264 -7.46 -9.29 -19.83
N THR A 265 -7.70 -9.95 -20.95
CA THR A 265 -6.92 -11.11 -21.39
C THR A 265 -5.90 -10.72 -22.45
N SER A 266 -4.84 -11.52 -22.59
CA SER A 266 -3.81 -11.37 -23.63
C SER A 266 -4.39 -11.30 -25.05
N ASN A 267 -5.56 -11.93 -25.27
CA ASN A 267 -6.30 -11.96 -26.53
C ASN A 267 -7.27 -10.77 -26.72
N GLY A 268 -7.22 -9.75 -25.87
CA GLY A 268 -8.09 -8.56 -25.93
C GLY A 268 -9.55 -8.79 -25.52
N LYS A 269 -9.89 -9.99 -25.06
CA LYS A 269 -11.19 -10.31 -24.43
C LYS A 269 -11.19 -9.89 -22.96
N GLN A 270 -12.37 -9.86 -22.36
CA GLN A 270 -12.54 -9.62 -20.93
C GLN A 270 -12.99 -10.88 -20.23
N GLU A 271 -12.32 -11.21 -19.14
CA GLU A 271 -12.68 -12.31 -18.26
C GLU A 271 -13.22 -11.81 -16.93
N LYS A 272 -14.18 -12.56 -16.38
CA LYS A 272 -14.83 -12.22 -15.12
C LYS A 272 -14.44 -13.18 -14.02
N VAL A 273 -13.95 -12.63 -12.92
CA VAL A 273 -13.74 -13.31 -11.64
C VAL A 273 -14.93 -12.97 -10.76
N ASN A 274 -15.88 -13.89 -10.64
CA ASN A 274 -17.17 -13.67 -9.97
C ASN A 274 -17.11 -14.05 -8.49
N ASN A 275 -18.07 -13.54 -7.71
CA ASN A 275 -18.26 -13.89 -6.29
C ASN A 275 -17.00 -13.69 -5.44
N LEU A 276 -16.24 -12.65 -5.74
CA LEU A 276 -15.07 -12.25 -4.99
C LEU A 276 -15.50 -11.51 -3.73
N THR A 277 -14.96 -11.89 -2.57
CA THR A 277 -15.11 -11.10 -1.35
C THR A 277 -14.33 -9.80 -1.47
N VAL A 278 -15.01 -8.67 -1.30
CA VAL A 278 -14.43 -7.34 -1.39
C VAL A 278 -14.80 -6.48 -0.19
N GLY A 279 -13.91 -5.58 0.19
CA GLY A 279 -14.17 -4.53 1.16
C GLY A 279 -14.67 -3.25 0.52
N CYS A 280 -15.74 -2.71 1.07
CA CYS A 280 -16.30 -1.42 0.69
C CYS A 280 -15.96 -0.39 1.77
N THR A 281 -14.80 0.25 1.64
CA THR A 281 -14.24 1.18 2.64
C THR A 281 -15.00 2.50 2.64
N LYS A 282 -15.34 2.99 3.84
CA LYS A 282 -16.05 4.24 4.07
C LYS A 282 -15.20 5.28 4.78
N GLU A 283 -14.29 4.82 5.61
CA GLU A 283 -13.42 5.66 6.41
C GLU A 283 -12.01 5.08 6.37
N MET A 284 -11.03 5.96 6.21
CA MET A 284 -9.62 5.67 6.36
C MET A 284 -9.11 6.56 7.50
N MET A 285 -8.37 5.99 8.44
CA MET A 285 -7.69 6.74 9.49
C MET A 285 -6.19 6.58 9.34
N ASP A 286 -5.44 7.67 9.55
CA ASP A 286 -3.98 7.71 9.65
C ASP A 286 -3.21 7.02 8.50
N GLY A 287 -3.82 6.98 7.30
CA GLY A 287 -3.22 6.43 6.08
C GLY A 287 -3.22 7.41 4.93
N ILE A 288 -2.78 6.96 3.75
CA ILE A 288 -3.02 7.70 2.52
C ILE A 288 -4.53 7.90 2.41
N ASN A 289 -4.98 9.13 2.21
CA ASN A 289 -6.35 9.39 1.79
C ASN A 289 -6.53 8.80 0.40
N PHE A 290 -6.86 7.52 0.36
CA PHE A 290 -7.32 6.84 -0.82
C PHE A 290 -8.45 7.71 -1.38
N ASN A 291 -8.30 8.16 -2.62
CA ASN A 291 -9.23 9.08 -3.26
C ASN A 291 -9.53 8.58 -4.68
N GLU A 292 -10.10 9.41 -5.54
CA GLU A 292 -10.42 9.02 -6.92
C GLU A 292 -9.18 8.52 -7.72
N GLU A 293 -7.98 8.91 -7.30
CA GLU A 293 -6.69 8.54 -7.92
C GLU A 293 -5.98 7.39 -7.21
N THR A 294 -6.44 6.99 -6.02
CA THR A 294 -5.95 5.85 -5.24
C THR A 294 -7.17 5.17 -4.64
N GLY A 295 -7.79 4.28 -5.41
CA GLY A 295 -9.10 3.71 -5.11
C GLY A 295 -9.11 2.67 -3.99
N GLY A 296 -7.95 2.17 -3.54
CA GLY A 296 -7.81 1.13 -2.51
C GLY A 296 -6.69 0.13 -2.84
N ILE A 297 -6.84 -1.11 -2.40
CA ILE A 297 -5.84 -2.19 -2.54
C ILE A 297 -6.46 -3.39 -3.27
N LEU A 298 -5.75 -3.89 -4.28
CA LEU A 298 -5.92 -5.22 -4.86
C LEU A 298 -5.06 -6.18 -4.04
N GLY A 299 -5.69 -6.86 -3.08
CA GLY A 299 -5.02 -7.86 -2.25
C GLY A 299 -4.56 -9.05 -3.09
N LEU A 300 -3.24 -9.21 -3.18
CA LEU A 300 -2.58 -10.35 -3.81
C LEU A 300 -2.19 -11.41 -2.78
N GLY A 301 -2.69 -11.38 -1.53
CA GLY A 301 -2.49 -12.46 -0.57
C GLY A 301 -3.30 -13.72 -0.94
N TYR A 302 -2.68 -14.89 -0.75
CA TYR A 302 -3.37 -16.17 -0.97
C TYR A 302 -4.21 -16.55 0.25
N LEU A 303 -5.52 -16.39 0.15
CA LEU A 303 -6.48 -16.80 1.16
C LEU A 303 -7.77 -17.28 0.48
N LYS A 304 -8.49 -18.21 1.10
CA LYS A 304 -9.79 -18.67 0.60
C LYS A 304 -10.72 -17.48 0.34
N ASP A 305 -11.40 -17.49 -0.80
CA ASP A 305 -12.27 -16.40 -1.27
C ASP A 305 -11.57 -15.05 -1.55
N SER A 306 -10.23 -14.99 -1.50
CA SER A 306 -9.45 -13.83 -1.94
C SER A 306 -9.42 -13.71 -3.47
N PHE A 307 -8.88 -12.60 -3.96
CA PHE A 307 -8.73 -12.39 -5.40
C PHE A 307 -7.85 -13.46 -6.03
N ILE A 308 -6.74 -13.79 -5.37
CA ILE A 308 -5.81 -14.82 -5.84
C ILE A 308 -6.43 -16.21 -5.84
N ASP A 309 -7.20 -16.61 -4.82
CA ASP A 309 -7.89 -17.91 -4.80
C ASP A 309 -8.85 -18.06 -6.00
N LYS A 310 -9.64 -17.02 -6.26
CA LYS A 310 -10.61 -16.99 -7.35
C LYS A 310 -9.94 -16.84 -8.73
N ALA A 311 -8.85 -16.08 -8.82
CA ALA A 311 -8.05 -15.96 -10.02
C ALA A 311 -7.35 -17.29 -10.35
N SER A 312 -6.77 -17.96 -9.35
CA SER A 312 -6.08 -19.24 -9.52
C SER A 312 -7.02 -20.33 -10.03
N SER A 313 -8.24 -20.37 -9.49
CA SER A 313 -9.30 -21.28 -9.95
C SER A 313 -9.73 -21.05 -11.41
N LYS A 314 -9.41 -19.88 -11.98
CA LYS A 314 -9.90 -19.47 -13.30
C LYS A 314 -8.80 -19.40 -14.37
N PHE A 315 -7.61 -18.94 -14.01
CA PHE A 315 -6.50 -18.73 -14.92
C PHE A 315 -5.36 -19.73 -14.69
N GLY A 316 -5.42 -20.53 -13.62
CA GLY A 316 -4.35 -21.45 -13.22
C GLY A 316 -3.58 -20.94 -12.01
N SER A 317 -2.83 -21.84 -11.37
CA SER A 317 -2.17 -21.65 -10.05
C SER A 317 -0.98 -20.68 -10.02
N LEU A 318 -0.74 -19.93 -11.10
CA LEU A 318 0.46 -19.10 -11.25
C LEU A 318 0.07 -17.65 -11.51
N PHE A 319 0.61 -16.74 -10.71
CA PHE A 319 0.63 -15.31 -11.03
C PHE A 319 2.05 -14.79 -11.00
N SER A 320 2.32 -13.73 -11.76
CA SER A 320 3.64 -13.14 -11.86
C SER A 320 3.58 -11.64 -12.07
N TYR A 321 4.62 -10.95 -11.63
CA TYR A 321 4.82 -9.53 -11.90
C TYR A 321 6.29 -9.24 -12.22
N CYS A 322 6.54 -8.11 -12.88
CA CYS A 322 7.88 -7.61 -13.14
C CYS A 322 7.91 -6.14 -12.76
N LEU A 323 8.67 -5.72 -11.76
CA LEU A 323 8.61 -4.33 -11.30
C LEU A 323 9.61 -3.47 -12.08
N VAL A 324 9.12 -2.44 -12.77
CA VAL A 324 9.98 -1.38 -13.34
C VAL A 324 10.51 -0.48 -12.23
N ASP A 325 11.59 0.27 -12.47
CA ASP A 325 12.10 1.27 -11.54
C ASP A 325 10.96 2.14 -10.96
N HIS A 326 10.86 2.20 -9.63
CA HIS A 326 9.93 3.02 -8.88
C HIS A 326 9.98 4.51 -9.26
N LEU A 327 11.13 5.00 -9.77
CA LEU A 327 11.31 6.35 -10.25
C LEU A 327 10.94 6.53 -11.73
N SER A 328 10.45 5.48 -12.41
CA SER A 328 9.94 5.58 -13.77
C SER A 328 8.79 6.58 -13.87
N HIS A 329 8.59 7.14 -15.06
CA HIS A 329 7.44 7.97 -15.34
C HIS A 329 6.19 7.08 -15.56
N ARG A 330 4.99 7.61 -15.31
CA ARG A 330 3.72 6.83 -15.37
C ARG A 330 3.34 6.24 -16.73
N ASP A 331 4.04 6.59 -17.79
CA ASP A 331 3.87 6.01 -19.12
C ASP A 331 4.67 4.73 -19.32
N VAL A 332 5.61 4.43 -18.43
CA VAL A 332 6.32 3.15 -18.38
C VAL A 332 5.46 2.17 -17.58
N ALA A 333 4.89 1.21 -18.30
CA ALA A 333 4.08 0.16 -17.70
C ALA A 333 4.88 -1.12 -17.59
N SER A 334 4.77 -1.73 -16.41
CA SER A 334 5.05 -3.14 -16.20
C SER A 334 3.79 -3.98 -16.35
N VAL A 335 3.87 -5.27 -16.03
CA VAL A 335 2.74 -6.20 -16.14
C VAL A 335 2.58 -7.06 -14.89
N LEU A 336 1.32 -7.26 -14.50
CA LEU A 336 0.85 -8.30 -13.58
C LEU A 336 0.05 -9.31 -14.39
N THR A 337 0.42 -10.59 -14.36
CA THR A 337 -0.17 -11.66 -15.17
C THR A 337 -0.67 -12.83 -14.33
N PHE A 338 -1.70 -13.52 -14.83
CA PHE A 338 -2.27 -14.74 -14.26
C PHE A 338 -2.35 -15.81 -15.36
N GLY A 339 -1.91 -17.03 -15.03
CA GLY A 339 -1.96 -18.19 -15.92
C GLY A 339 -0.64 -18.58 -16.60
N GLY A 340 0.50 -18.15 -16.06
CA GLY A 340 1.81 -18.71 -16.44
C GLY A 340 2.44 -18.20 -17.74
N HIS A 341 1.80 -17.29 -18.45
CA HIS A 341 2.38 -16.64 -19.63
C HIS A 341 2.61 -15.15 -19.39
N HIS A 342 3.87 -14.73 -19.44
CA HIS A 342 4.29 -13.34 -19.42
C HIS A 342 5.09 -13.01 -20.69
N LYS A 343 5.02 -11.75 -21.14
CA LYS A 343 5.81 -11.26 -22.29
C LYS A 343 7.20 -10.75 -21.89
N ALA A 344 7.50 -10.73 -20.58
CA ALA A 344 8.75 -10.22 -20.06
C ALA A 344 9.94 -11.00 -20.64
N LYS A 345 10.90 -10.28 -21.25
CA LYS A 345 12.12 -10.86 -21.79
C LYS A 345 13.07 -11.18 -20.63
N LEU A 346 13.33 -12.47 -20.41
CA LEU A 346 14.32 -12.91 -19.43
C LEU A 346 15.74 -12.64 -19.93
N LEU A 347 16.60 -12.14 -19.05
CA LEU A 347 18.01 -11.88 -19.32
C LEU A 347 18.92 -13.02 -18.84
N ALA A 348 18.40 -13.91 -18.00
CA ALA A 348 19.06 -15.12 -17.52
C ALA A 348 18.03 -16.24 -17.27
N GLU A 349 18.53 -17.43 -16.95
CA GLU A 349 17.68 -18.57 -16.57
C GLU A 349 16.96 -18.31 -15.24
N MET A 350 15.70 -18.75 -15.17
CA MET A 350 14.91 -18.66 -13.95
C MET A 350 15.52 -19.49 -12.82
N GLN A 351 15.77 -18.82 -11.72
CA GLN A 351 16.09 -19.43 -10.44
C GLN A 351 14.79 -19.77 -9.71
N LYS A 352 14.81 -20.82 -8.88
CA LYS A 352 13.59 -21.28 -8.18
C LYS A 352 13.90 -21.65 -6.74
N THR A 353 13.00 -21.29 -5.85
CA THR A 353 13.02 -21.68 -4.44
C THR A 353 11.63 -22.11 -3.97
N GLU A 354 11.56 -22.79 -2.84
CA GLU A 354 10.30 -23.19 -2.20
C GLU A 354 9.49 -21.95 -1.81
N LEU A 355 8.20 -21.96 -2.14
CA LEU A 355 7.22 -20.99 -1.66
C LEU A 355 6.58 -21.52 -0.38
N ILE A 356 6.73 -20.77 0.71
CA ILE A 356 6.06 -21.05 1.98
C ILE A 356 4.87 -20.10 2.11
N LEU A 357 3.65 -20.64 2.18
CA LEU A 357 2.45 -19.82 2.35
C LEU A 357 2.18 -19.59 3.84
N PHE A 358 2.28 -18.33 4.27
CA PHE A 358 1.85 -17.85 5.57
C PHE A 358 0.77 -16.78 5.38
N PRO A 359 -0.48 -17.16 5.03
CA PRO A 359 -1.50 -16.23 4.56
C PRO A 359 -1.59 -14.96 5.42
N PRO A 360 -1.49 -13.76 4.82
CA PRO A 360 -1.43 -13.47 3.38
C PRO A 360 -0.04 -13.60 2.72
N PHE A 361 1.02 -13.78 3.49
CA PHE A 361 2.39 -13.57 3.09
C PHE A 361 3.01 -14.73 2.29
N TYR A 362 3.97 -14.35 1.45
CA TYR A 362 4.77 -15.23 0.60
C TYR A 362 6.16 -15.39 1.20
N GLY A 363 6.36 -16.47 1.94
CA GLY A 363 7.63 -16.82 2.57
C GLY A 363 8.60 -17.50 1.61
N VAL A 364 9.88 -17.25 1.82
CA VAL A 364 11.01 -17.89 1.12
C VAL A 364 12.10 -18.25 2.13
N THR A 365 12.77 -19.38 1.91
CA THR A 365 13.85 -19.83 2.81
C THR A 365 15.18 -19.22 2.37
N VAL A 366 15.61 -18.15 3.02
CA VAL A 366 16.97 -17.61 2.89
C VAL A 366 17.92 -18.44 3.74
N VAL A 367 19.12 -18.73 3.24
CA VAL A 367 20.17 -19.46 3.98
C VAL A 367 21.41 -18.61 4.24
N GLY A 368 21.48 -17.42 3.64
CA GLY A 368 22.57 -16.48 3.85
C GLY A 368 22.55 -15.33 2.85
N ILE A 369 23.40 -14.33 3.12
CA ILE A 369 23.62 -13.18 2.25
C ILE A 369 25.11 -13.04 2.00
N SER A 370 25.49 -12.76 0.74
CA SER A 370 26.87 -12.46 0.38
C SER A 370 27.05 -11.04 -0.14
N LEU A 371 28.22 -10.46 0.11
CA LEU A 371 28.70 -9.24 -0.53
C LEU A 371 29.91 -9.57 -1.39
N GLY A 372 29.77 -9.43 -2.71
CA GLY A 372 30.72 -9.95 -3.69
C GLY A 372 30.86 -11.47 -3.53
N ASN A 373 32.09 -11.94 -3.31
CA ASN A 373 32.39 -13.36 -3.11
C ASN A 373 32.40 -13.79 -1.63
N GLN A 374 32.07 -12.89 -0.71
CA GLN A 374 32.12 -13.17 0.73
C GLN A 374 30.72 -13.44 1.28
N MET A 375 30.49 -14.66 1.78
CA MET A 375 29.32 -14.97 2.59
C MET A 375 29.44 -14.27 3.95
N LEU A 376 28.39 -13.57 4.36
CA LEU A 376 28.35 -12.88 5.65
C LEU A 376 28.08 -13.88 6.78
N ASN A 377 28.69 -13.62 7.94
CA ASN A 377 28.44 -14.42 9.14
C ASN A 377 27.15 -13.95 9.80
N ILE A 378 26.02 -14.53 9.39
CA ILE A 378 24.68 -14.25 9.93
C ILE A 378 24.15 -15.54 10.54
N THR A 379 23.61 -15.43 11.75
CA THR A 379 23.07 -16.56 12.51
C THR A 379 21.84 -17.16 11.79
N PRO A 380 21.77 -18.49 11.56
CA PRO A 380 20.69 -19.11 10.78
C PRO A 380 19.28 -18.83 11.31
N GLU A 381 19.14 -18.61 12.62
CA GLU A 381 17.88 -18.33 13.31
C GLU A 381 17.16 -17.10 12.73
N VAL A 382 17.91 -16.14 12.20
CA VAL A 382 17.35 -14.94 11.54
C VAL A 382 16.47 -15.31 10.35
N TRP A 383 16.74 -16.45 9.70
CA TRP A 383 16.04 -16.89 8.50
C TRP A 383 15.01 -17.99 8.76
N ASP A 384 14.96 -18.54 9.96
CA ASP A 384 14.09 -19.67 10.29
C ASP A 384 12.77 -19.17 10.87
N PHE A 385 11.68 -19.43 10.15
CA PHE A 385 10.33 -19.13 10.64
C PHE A 385 10.05 -19.79 11.99
N ASN A 386 10.59 -20.98 12.28
CA ASN A 386 10.37 -21.65 13.58
C ASN A 386 11.20 -21.08 14.73
N ALA A 387 12.15 -20.19 14.45
CA ALA A 387 13.02 -19.55 15.43
C ALA A 387 12.70 -18.06 15.60
N GLN A 388 11.44 -17.66 15.34
CA GLN A 388 11.01 -16.26 15.32
C GLN A 388 11.82 -15.43 14.31
N GLY A 389 12.23 -16.05 13.21
CA GLY A 389 12.88 -15.45 12.05
C GLY A 389 12.01 -15.56 10.80
N GLY A 390 12.65 -15.69 9.65
CA GLY A 390 11.98 -15.93 8.37
C GLY A 390 12.12 -14.78 7.40
N THR A 391 11.80 -15.02 6.12
CA THR A 391 11.85 -13.98 5.08
C THR A 391 10.62 -14.05 4.21
N ILE A 392 9.96 -12.92 4.00
CA ILE A 392 8.84 -12.77 3.06
C ILE A 392 9.21 -11.87 1.88
N VAL A 393 8.56 -12.09 0.75
CA VAL A 393 8.61 -11.20 -0.42
C VAL A 393 7.33 -10.36 -0.43
N ASP A 394 7.46 -9.03 -0.44
CA ASP A 394 6.30 -8.14 -0.33
C ASP A 394 6.35 -6.97 -1.33
N SER A 395 5.42 -6.94 -2.30
CA SER A 395 5.23 -5.85 -3.25
C SER A 395 4.63 -4.58 -2.62
N GLY A 396 3.92 -4.73 -1.49
CA GLY A 396 3.30 -3.62 -0.76
C GLY A 396 4.23 -2.93 0.25
N THR A 397 5.47 -3.41 0.40
CA THR A 397 6.52 -2.74 1.19
C THR A 397 7.56 -2.15 0.24
N THR A 398 7.94 -0.88 0.41
CA THR A 398 8.87 -0.20 -0.50
C THR A 398 10.31 -0.68 -0.35
N LEU A 399 10.91 -0.53 0.84
CA LEU A 399 12.30 -0.90 1.12
C LEU A 399 12.40 -2.28 1.76
N THR A 400 13.54 -2.92 1.51
CA THR A 400 13.90 -4.15 2.21
C THR A 400 14.24 -3.87 3.67
N ALA A 401 13.73 -4.71 4.55
CA ALA A 401 13.92 -4.60 5.99
C ALA A 401 14.44 -5.92 6.57
N LEU A 402 15.52 -5.83 7.34
CA LEU A 402 16.22 -7.00 7.87
C LEU A 402 16.38 -6.89 9.38
N LEU A 403 16.26 -8.00 10.09
CA LEU A 403 16.59 -8.09 11.52
C LEU A 403 18.03 -7.62 11.76
N THR A 404 18.27 -6.95 12.88
CA THR A 404 19.57 -6.36 13.23
C THR A 404 20.76 -7.32 13.03
N PRO A 405 20.69 -8.62 13.41
CA PRO A 405 21.81 -9.54 13.20
C PRO A 405 22.17 -9.80 11.72
N ALA A 406 21.22 -9.62 10.79
CA ALA A 406 21.51 -9.64 9.35
C ALA A 406 21.85 -8.24 8.82
N TYR A 407 21.16 -7.20 9.28
CA TYR A 407 21.35 -5.82 8.83
C TYR A 407 22.77 -5.30 9.12
N ASP A 408 23.27 -5.45 10.34
CA ASP A 408 24.55 -4.88 10.77
C ASP A 408 25.75 -5.29 9.89
N PRO A 409 25.99 -6.59 9.59
CA PRO A 409 27.09 -6.98 8.73
C PRO A 409 26.90 -6.50 7.27
N ILE A 410 25.66 -6.41 6.78
CA ILE A 410 25.36 -5.87 5.45
C ILE A 410 25.65 -4.38 5.39
N PHE A 411 25.16 -3.62 6.37
CA PHE A 411 25.41 -2.19 6.51
C PHE A 411 26.90 -1.89 6.55
N ALA A 412 27.65 -2.59 7.40
CA ALA A 412 29.10 -2.42 7.51
C ALA A 412 29.82 -2.72 6.18
N GLY A 413 29.42 -3.80 5.50
CA GLY A 413 30.02 -4.21 4.23
C GLY A 413 29.71 -3.26 3.07
N LEU A 414 28.50 -2.72 3.00
CA LEU A 414 28.06 -1.81 1.93
C LEU A 414 28.53 -0.37 2.15
N THR A 415 28.61 0.12 3.39
CA THR A 415 29.01 1.50 3.68
C THR A 415 30.52 1.71 3.73
N LYS A 416 31.30 0.65 4.00
CA LYS A 416 32.77 0.72 4.06
C LYS A 416 33.40 1.23 2.76
N PRO A 417 33.06 0.73 1.55
CA PRO A 417 33.57 1.28 0.30
C PRO A 417 33.13 2.72 0.01
N LEU A 418 32.05 3.17 0.65
CA LEU A 418 31.46 4.49 0.49
C LEU A 418 32.00 5.51 1.51
N SER A 419 33.04 5.17 2.29
CA SER A 419 33.55 6.04 3.35
C SER A 419 34.14 7.37 2.85
N SER A 420 34.57 7.42 1.59
CA SER A 420 35.08 8.64 0.95
C SER A 420 33.96 9.56 0.43
N MET A 421 32.73 9.06 0.34
CA MET A 421 31.60 9.85 -0.13
C MET A 421 31.22 10.89 0.92
N LYS A 422 30.81 12.07 0.46
CA LYS A 422 30.34 13.14 1.35
C LYS A 422 28.97 12.76 1.92
N LYS A 423 28.95 12.39 3.19
CA LYS A 423 27.73 12.02 3.91
C LYS A 423 26.78 13.21 4.05
N ILE A 424 25.50 12.92 3.97
CA ILE A 424 24.40 13.85 4.28
C ILE A 424 23.78 13.40 5.61
N ALA A 425 23.29 14.35 6.38
CA ALA A 425 22.60 14.11 7.65
C ALA A 425 21.41 13.16 7.44
N ALA A 426 21.44 12.00 8.09
CA ALA A 426 20.43 10.94 7.96
C ALA A 426 19.04 11.39 8.41
N GLU A 427 18.99 12.35 9.35
CA GLU A 427 17.79 12.93 9.93
C GLU A 427 16.89 13.58 8.86
N GLU A 428 17.44 13.94 7.70
CA GLU A 428 16.67 14.50 6.60
C GLU A 428 15.82 13.46 5.86
N PHE A 429 16.15 12.17 5.89
CA PHE A 429 15.52 11.12 5.08
C PHE A 429 14.81 10.02 5.88
N GLY A 430 14.55 10.28 7.16
CA GLY A 430 13.75 9.39 8.01
C GLY A 430 14.53 8.18 8.51
N ALA A 431 14.12 6.98 8.09
CA ALA A 431 14.70 5.71 8.57
C ALA A 431 15.98 5.26 7.84
N LEU A 432 16.45 6.04 6.85
CA LEU A 432 17.66 5.73 6.11
C LEU A 432 18.89 6.20 6.88
N GLU A 433 19.71 5.25 7.32
CA GLU A 433 20.86 5.54 8.19
C GLU A 433 22.10 6.06 7.44
N PHE A 434 22.20 5.80 6.13
CA PHE A 434 23.37 6.18 5.33
C PHE A 434 22.95 6.84 4.02
N CYS A 435 23.20 8.15 3.93
CA CYS A 435 22.96 8.97 2.75
C CYS A 435 24.22 9.78 2.38
N PHE A 436 24.41 10.03 1.09
CA PHE A 436 25.59 10.72 0.58
C PHE A 436 25.31 11.47 -0.73
N GLU A 437 26.14 12.47 -1.03
CA GLU A 437 26.12 13.17 -2.31
C GLU A 437 26.60 12.25 -3.44
N SER A 438 25.85 12.18 -4.54
CA SER A 438 26.14 11.27 -5.65
C SER A 438 27.28 11.73 -6.56
N ASP A 439 27.88 12.90 -6.31
CA ASP A 439 29.00 13.39 -7.11
C ASP A 439 30.23 12.48 -6.95
N GLY A 440 30.81 12.05 -8.07
CA GLY A 440 31.91 11.08 -8.09
C GLY A 440 31.55 9.64 -7.67
N PHE A 441 30.26 9.30 -7.52
CA PHE A 441 29.83 7.93 -7.25
C PHE A 441 29.97 7.02 -8.48
N ASP A 442 30.54 5.83 -8.29
CA ASP A 442 30.60 4.75 -9.27
C ASP A 442 30.08 3.46 -8.64
N ASP A 443 28.98 2.93 -9.14
CA ASP A 443 28.34 1.68 -8.68
C ASP A 443 29.30 0.50 -8.58
N LYS A 444 30.41 0.49 -9.34
CA LYS A 444 31.42 -0.58 -9.29
C LYS A 444 32.18 -0.66 -7.97
N ILE A 445 32.20 0.40 -7.18
CA ILE A 445 32.84 0.37 -5.85
C ILE A 445 31.96 -0.37 -4.82
N VAL A 446 30.68 -0.57 -5.13
CA VAL A 446 29.72 -1.23 -4.25
C VAL A 446 29.78 -2.75 -4.50
N PRO A 447 30.01 -3.58 -3.47
CA PRO A 447 30.01 -5.02 -3.65
C PRO A 447 28.60 -5.50 -4.03
N ARG A 448 28.54 -6.52 -4.88
CA ARG A 448 27.28 -7.14 -5.31
C ARG A 448 26.60 -7.83 -4.13
N LEU A 449 25.40 -7.41 -3.77
CA LEU A 449 24.56 -8.05 -2.76
C LEU A 449 23.86 -9.26 -3.38
N ALA A 450 23.87 -10.41 -2.70
CA ALA A 450 23.06 -11.55 -3.12
C ALA A 450 22.40 -12.27 -1.95
N PHE A 451 21.12 -12.59 -2.11
CA PHE A 451 20.37 -13.50 -1.24
C PHE A 451 20.55 -14.93 -1.75
N HIS A 452 20.93 -15.83 -0.86
CA HIS A 452 21.05 -17.25 -1.15
C HIS A 452 19.85 -17.97 -0.55
N PHE A 453 19.14 -18.75 -1.36
CA PHE A 453 17.98 -19.50 -0.90
C PHE A 453 18.29 -20.98 -0.74
N ALA A 454 17.46 -21.66 0.07
CA ALA A 454 17.42 -23.11 0.08
C ALA A 454 17.16 -23.64 -1.34
N GLY A 455 17.75 -24.79 -1.67
CA GLY A 455 17.72 -25.32 -3.04
C GLY A 455 18.75 -24.71 -4.00
N GLY A 456 19.55 -23.73 -3.55
CA GLY A 456 20.70 -23.21 -4.29
C GLY A 456 20.41 -22.04 -5.23
N ALA A 457 19.16 -21.56 -5.27
CA ALA A 457 18.83 -20.35 -6.00
C ALA A 457 19.53 -19.12 -5.40
N LYS A 458 20.00 -18.23 -6.27
CA LYS A 458 20.69 -16.99 -5.90
C LYS A 458 19.98 -15.80 -6.54
N PHE A 459 19.53 -14.85 -5.72
CA PHE A 459 18.98 -13.58 -6.17
C PHE A 459 20.01 -12.47 -5.98
N GLU A 460 20.37 -11.80 -7.07
CA GLU A 460 21.36 -10.72 -7.09
C GLU A 460 20.74 -9.44 -7.69
N PRO A 461 20.12 -8.58 -6.87
CA PRO A 461 19.49 -7.35 -7.34
C PRO A 461 20.51 -6.34 -7.92
N PRO A 462 20.10 -5.42 -8.80
CA PRO A 462 20.98 -4.36 -9.31
C PRO A 462 21.43 -3.43 -8.17
N VAL A 463 22.56 -2.71 -8.34
CA VAL A 463 23.09 -1.82 -7.28
C VAL A 463 22.07 -0.75 -6.91
N GLU A 464 21.35 -0.23 -7.90
CA GLU A 464 20.31 0.78 -7.73
C GLU A 464 19.11 0.32 -6.89
N SER A 465 18.93 -0.98 -6.67
CA SER A 465 17.91 -1.52 -5.76
C SER A 465 18.27 -1.44 -4.28
N TYR A 466 19.54 -1.21 -3.94
CA TYR A 466 20.00 -1.06 -2.56
C TYR A 466 20.87 0.17 -2.31
N ILE A 467 21.31 0.87 -3.35
CA ILE A 467 21.85 2.24 -3.30
C ILE A 467 20.94 3.12 -4.15
N ILE A 468 19.92 3.67 -3.50
CA ILE A 468 18.74 4.26 -4.13
C ILE A 468 18.84 5.77 -4.25
N ASP A 469 18.25 6.34 -5.31
CA ASP A 469 18.12 7.80 -5.46
C ASP A 469 16.93 8.33 -4.64
N VAL A 470 17.21 9.22 -3.68
CA VAL A 470 16.17 9.81 -2.81
C VAL A 470 15.91 11.29 -3.10
N ALA A 471 16.89 11.97 -3.69
CA ALA A 471 16.80 13.37 -4.09
C ALA A 471 17.70 13.63 -5.31
N PRO A 472 17.56 14.77 -6.00
CA PRO A 472 18.57 15.21 -6.96
C PRO A 472 19.96 15.20 -6.31
N GLN A 473 20.88 14.44 -6.89
CA GLN A 473 22.27 14.29 -6.42
C GLN A 473 22.44 13.68 -5.03
N VAL A 474 21.43 12.97 -4.50
CA VAL A 474 21.51 12.29 -3.20
C VAL A 474 21.12 10.83 -3.34
N LYS A 475 22.01 9.95 -2.88
CA LYS A 475 21.79 8.51 -2.80
C LYS A 475 21.83 8.04 -1.35
N CYS A 476 21.09 6.98 -1.05
CA CYS A 476 21.09 6.36 0.28
C CYS A 476 21.13 4.84 0.18
N LEU A 477 21.53 4.18 1.28
CA LEU A 477 21.36 2.74 1.44
C LEU A 477 19.88 2.42 1.60
N GLY A 478 19.29 1.70 0.64
CA GLY A 478 17.87 1.33 0.58
C GLY A 478 17.46 0.10 1.39
N ILE A 479 18.24 -0.25 2.41
CA ILE A 479 17.96 -1.33 3.36
C ILE A 479 17.88 -0.70 4.74
N VAL A 480 16.92 -1.13 5.53
CA VAL A 480 16.65 -0.61 6.88
C VAL A 480 16.61 -1.73 7.91
N PRO A 481 16.88 -1.44 9.19
CA PRO A 481 16.82 -2.45 10.22
C PRO A 481 15.41 -2.66 10.77
N ILE A 482 15.15 -3.89 11.19
CA ILE A 482 14.10 -4.27 12.13
C ILE A 482 14.81 -4.45 13.48
N MET A 483 14.49 -3.59 14.45
CA MET A 483 15.14 -3.60 15.76
C MET A 483 14.82 -4.88 16.53
N GLY A 484 15.86 -5.65 16.85
CA GLY A 484 15.76 -6.87 17.65
C GLY A 484 16.32 -8.10 16.94
N ALA A 485 16.23 -9.23 17.64
CA ALA A 485 16.71 -10.53 17.15
C ALA A 485 15.58 -11.47 16.71
N ALA A 486 14.31 -11.05 16.88
CA ALA A 486 13.12 -11.81 16.53
C ALA A 486 12.20 -10.94 15.66
N GLY A 487 11.54 -11.58 14.70
CA GLY A 487 10.71 -10.97 13.68
C GLY A 487 10.87 -11.62 12.31
N VAL A 488 10.28 -11.03 11.28
CA VAL A 488 10.29 -11.49 9.90
C VAL A 488 10.97 -10.45 9.01
N ASN A 489 11.98 -10.90 8.27
CA ASN A 489 12.65 -10.10 7.25
C ASN A 489 11.74 -9.89 6.04
N VAL A 490 11.85 -8.75 5.37
CA VAL A 490 11.01 -8.40 4.21
C VAL A 490 11.89 -8.00 3.03
N ILE A 491 11.78 -8.72 1.91
CA ILE A 491 12.30 -8.28 0.62
C ILE A 491 11.26 -7.34 0.00
N GLY A 492 11.52 -6.03 0.07
CA GLY A 492 10.63 -4.98 -0.42
C GLY A 492 10.66 -4.80 -1.95
N ASN A 493 9.76 -4.00 -2.47
CA ASN A 493 9.50 -3.88 -3.90
C ASN A 493 10.64 -3.22 -4.69
N ILE A 494 11.41 -2.29 -4.10
CA ILE A 494 12.60 -1.72 -4.77
C ILE A 494 13.67 -2.78 -4.98
N MET A 495 13.82 -3.69 -4.00
CA MET A 495 14.76 -4.79 -4.12
C MET A 495 14.38 -5.73 -5.26
N GLN A 496 13.07 -5.92 -5.49
CA GLN A 496 12.51 -6.82 -6.50
C GLN A 496 12.52 -6.27 -7.95
N GLN A 497 12.92 -5.02 -8.15
CA GLN A 497 12.93 -4.37 -9.48
C GLN A 497 13.85 -5.08 -10.49
N ASP A 498 13.52 -4.90 -11.77
CA ASP A 498 14.21 -5.49 -12.92
C ASP A 498 14.33 -7.02 -12.87
N HIS A 499 13.37 -7.63 -12.19
CA HIS A 499 13.20 -9.07 -12.12
C HIS A 499 11.73 -9.41 -12.36
N LEU A 500 11.52 -10.47 -13.12
CA LEU A 500 10.25 -11.17 -13.13
C LEU A 500 10.20 -12.06 -11.89
N TRP A 501 9.08 -12.00 -11.16
CA TRP A 501 8.75 -12.88 -10.05
C TRP A 501 7.51 -13.70 -10.39
N GLU A 502 7.59 -15.03 -10.29
CA GLU A 502 6.47 -15.95 -10.46
C GLU A 502 6.18 -16.68 -9.15
N PHE A 503 4.91 -16.72 -8.78
CA PHE A 503 4.42 -17.44 -7.62
C PHE A 503 3.50 -18.56 -8.12
N ASP A 504 3.99 -19.80 -8.06
CA ASP A 504 3.25 -20.99 -8.48
C ASP A 504 2.74 -21.74 -7.24
N PHE A 505 1.45 -21.61 -6.98
CA PHE A 505 0.78 -22.25 -5.85
C PHE A 505 0.63 -23.76 -6.03
N GLY A 506 0.55 -24.23 -7.28
CA GLY A 506 0.39 -25.65 -7.61
C GLY A 506 1.70 -26.41 -7.42
N LYS A 507 2.84 -25.74 -7.70
CA LYS A 507 4.19 -26.31 -7.49
C LYS A 507 4.84 -25.92 -6.17
N HIS A 508 4.23 -25.00 -5.41
CA HIS A 508 4.83 -24.42 -4.21
C HIS A 508 6.22 -23.83 -4.47
N THR A 509 6.35 -23.04 -5.53
CA THR A 509 7.64 -22.41 -5.90
C THR A 509 7.50 -20.93 -6.15
N VAL A 510 8.51 -20.17 -5.71
CA VAL A 510 8.79 -18.82 -6.24
C VAL A 510 9.91 -18.94 -7.26
N SER A 511 9.66 -18.45 -8.47
CA SER A 511 10.68 -18.36 -9.53
C SER A 511 11.02 -16.91 -9.81
N PHE A 512 12.29 -16.62 -10.10
CA PHE A 512 12.70 -15.27 -10.46
C PHE A 512 13.85 -15.25 -11.46
N ALA A 513 13.89 -14.21 -12.29
CA ALA A 513 14.97 -13.96 -13.24
C ALA A 513 15.08 -12.46 -13.54
N PRO A 514 16.30 -11.94 -13.80
CA PRO A 514 16.47 -10.59 -14.29
C PRO A 514 15.71 -10.38 -15.61
N SER A 515 15.00 -9.26 -15.74
CA SER A 515 14.19 -8.91 -16.90
C SER A 515 14.07 -7.40 -17.04
N ALA A 516 13.89 -6.90 -18.26
CA ALA A 516 13.72 -5.47 -18.52
C ALA A 516 12.35 -4.90 -18.08
N CYS A 517 11.41 -5.77 -17.69
CA CYS A 517 10.06 -5.45 -17.21
C CYS A 517 9.15 -4.54 -18.07
N SER A 518 9.64 -4.01 -19.19
CA SER A 518 9.01 -3.02 -20.07
C SER A 518 9.01 -3.43 -21.54
#